data_AF-A0A8T2BHX8-F1
#
_entry.id   AF-A0A8T2BHX8-F1
#
_cell.length_a   1.000
_cell.length_b   1.000
_cell.length_c   1.000
_cell.angle_alpha   90.00
_cell.angle_beta   90.00
_cell.angle_gamma   90.00
#
_symmetry.space_group_name_H-M   'P 1'
#
loop_
_entity.id
_entity.type
_entity.pdbx_description
1 polymer ?
#
loop_
_entity_poly.entity_id
_entity_poly.type
_entity_poly.pdbx_seq_one_letter_code
_entity_poly.pdbx_strand_id
1 'polypeptide(L)'
;MESIPQTQVFAELRFFVYNKKQNKYFTIQDVEVKRFNALRMVWGLFQVLPYDTFINPENGYIFEGGECEFGVDVLVAPPLTSWEILSFDDKLSHPKFSWTVKNFSDLKEDVYTSNKFSMGGKEWVLKLYPKGYSIADCKYLSLYLHLADSETLKPDEKIFKQGHVRVLDPLGSSHVEKQSSRWHKESSRAWGWDQFMSLADLRKTYLDKEDALTVEIEFKVVSATKYSPI
;
A
#
# COMPACT_ATOMS: atom_id res chain seq x y z
N MET A 1 -15.77 24.92 -30.24
CA MET A 1 -15.29 24.48 -28.92
C MET A 1 -13.84 24.09 -29.11
N GLU A 2 -12.92 25.00 -28.81
CA GLU A 2 -11.49 24.72 -28.84
C GLU A 2 -11.17 23.76 -27.69
N SER A 3 -10.56 22.61 -28.01
CA SER A 3 -10.07 21.68 -27.01
C SER A 3 -8.98 22.37 -26.20
N ILE A 4 -9.17 22.47 -24.88
CA ILE A 4 -8.10 22.88 -23.96
C ILE A 4 -6.90 21.96 -24.25
N PRO A 5 -5.71 22.49 -24.59
CA PRO A 5 -4.57 21.65 -24.89
C PRO A 5 -4.28 20.79 -23.66
N GLN A 6 -4.26 19.47 -23.85
CA GLN A 6 -3.89 18.55 -22.79
C GLN A 6 -2.46 18.87 -22.35
N THR A 7 -2.31 19.48 -21.18
CA THR A 7 -1.01 19.84 -20.59
C THR A 7 -0.15 18.63 -20.24
N GLN A 8 -0.68 17.41 -20.40
CA GLN A 8 -0.03 16.15 -20.09
C GLN A 8 -0.46 15.09 -21.11
N VAL A 9 0.49 14.27 -21.56
CA VAL A 9 0.25 13.15 -22.48
C VAL A 9 0.71 11.87 -21.80
N PHE A 10 -0.10 10.82 -21.92
CA PHE A 10 0.24 9.49 -21.41
C PHE A 10 0.53 8.59 -22.58
N ALA A 11 1.68 7.89 -22.55
CA ALA A 11 2.02 6.98 -23.61
C ALA A 11 2.72 5.73 -23.09
N GLU A 12 2.39 4.59 -23.70
CA GLU A 12 3.18 3.38 -23.60
C GLU A 12 4.31 3.44 -24.61
N LEU A 13 5.51 3.08 -24.16
CA LEU A 13 6.71 3.05 -24.98
C LEU A 13 7.19 1.61 -25.13
N ARG A 14 7.32 1.15 -26.37
CA ARG A 14 7.94 -0.13 -26.69
C ARG A 14 9.14 0.14 -27.57
N PHE A 15 10.32 -0.24 -27.11
CA PHE A 15 11.56 -0.13 -27.87
C PHE A 15 11.85 -1.44 -28.58
N PHE A 16 12.45 -1.36 -29.75
CA PHE A 16 12.86 -2.52 -30.52
C PHE A 16 14.26 -2.37 -31.10
N VAL A 17 14.97 -3.49 -31.17
CA VAL A 17 16.28 -3.63 -31.80
C VAL A 17 16.21 -4.78 -32.80
N TYR A 18 16.50 -4.50 -34.07
CA TYR A 18 16.43 -5.51 -35.12
C TYR A 18 17.62 -6.48 -35.02
N ASN A 19 17.33 -7.77 -35.13
CA ASN A 19 18.31 -8.84 -35.23
C ASN A 19 18.28 -9.42 -36.64
N LYS A 20 19.33 -9.15 -37.42
CA LYS A 20 19.42 -9.56 -38.83
C LYS A 20 19.61 -11.07 -38.99
N LYS A 21 20.35 -11.71 -38.08
CA LYS A 21 20.63 -13.16 -38.11
C LYS A 21 19.35 -13.97 -37.89
N GLN A 22 18.46 -13.49 -37.03
CA GLN A 22 17.18 -14.14 -36.73
C GLN A 22 16.02 -13.59 -37.57
N ASN A 23 16.23 -12.47 -38.29
CA ASN A 23 15.20 -11.71 -38.99
C ASN A 23 13.99 -11.37 -38.08
N LYS A 24 14.28 -10.86 -36.88
CA LYS A 24 13.28 -10.55 -35.84
C LYS A 24 13.69 -9.33 -35.03
N TYR A 25 12.71 -8.65 -34.45
CA TYR A 25 12.96 -7.60 -33.46
C TYR A 25 13.02 -8.18 -32.06
N PHE A 26 14.06 -7.83 -31.30
CA PHE A 26 14.01 -7.89 -29.86
C PHE A 26 13.17 -6.70 -29.36
N THR A 27 12.14 -6.95 -28.56
CA THR A 27 11.24 -5.92 -28.04
C THR A 27 11.33 -5.83 -26.53
N ILE A 28 11.30 -4.60 -26.03
CA ILE A 28 11.20 -4.33 -24.59
C ILE A 28 10.17 -3.22 -24.37
N GLN A 29 9.31 -3.42 -23.39
CA GLN A 29 8.26 -2.48 -23.03
C GLN A 29 8.27 -2.30 -21.51
N ASP A 30 8.11 -1.06 -21.06
CA ASP A 30 7.85 -0.80 -19.66
C ASP A 30 6.41 -1.16 -19.32
N VAL A 31 6.18 -1.78 -18.16
CA VAL A 31 4.84 -2.16 -17.71
C VAL A 31 4.03 -0.91 -17.33
N GLU A 32 4.68 0.20 -17.03
CA GLU A 32 4.04 1.44 -16.61
C GLU A 32 3.90 2.45 -17.76
N VAL A 33 2.70 3.03 -17.89
CA VAL A 33 2.39 4.15 -18.80
C VAL A 33 3.21 5.39 -18.39
N LYS A 34 3.82 6.06 -19.38
CA LYS A 34 4.70 7.21 -19.15
C LYS A 34 3.96 8.53 -19.23
N ARG A 35 4.13 9.37 -18.22
CA ARG A 35 3.54 10.70 -18.13
C ARG A 35 4.47 11.77 -18.67
N PHE A 36 4.15 12.30 -19.84
CA PHE A 36 4.80 13.46 -20.43
C PHE A 36 4.12 14.73 -19.95
N ASN A 37 4.91 15.70 -19.48
CA ASN A 37 4.45 17.05 -19.15
C ASN A 37 5.61 18.04 -19.26
N ALA A 38 5.34 19.34 -19.06
CA ALA A 38 6.34 20.39 -19.17
C ALA A 38 7.59 20.19 -18.26
N LEU A 39 7.45 19.46 -17.15
CA LEU A 39 8.56 19.16 -16.22
C LEU A 39 9.25 17.83 -16.53
N ARG A 40 8.60 16.91 -17.24
CA ARG A 40 9.11 15.58 -17.57
C ARG A 40 8.77 15.22 -19.01
N MET A 41 9.66 15.63 -19.92
CA MET A 41 9.50 15.45 -21.37
C MET A 41 10.25 14.23 -21.93
N VAL A 42 11.10 13.59 -21.12
CA VAL A 42 11.97 12.48 -21.56
C VAL A 42 11.67 11.23 -20.75
N TRP A 43 11.49 10.13 -21.48
CA TRP A 43 11.31 8.79 -20.94
C TRP A 43 12.13 7.79 -21.76
N GLY A 44 12.60 6.74 -21.09
CA GLY A 44 13.38 5.68 -21.71
C GLY A 44 13.58 4.54 -20.72
N LEU A 45 14.27 3.51 -21.17
CA LEU A 45 14.65 2.36 -20.36
C LEU A 45 16.13 2.44 -20.02
N PHE A 46 16.47 2.12 -18.77
CA PHE A 46 17.87 2.16 -18.31
C PHE A 46 18.74 1.17 -19.08
N GLN A 47 18.19 0.02 -19.48
CA GLN A 47 18.86 -0.97 -20.32
C GLN A 47 17.84 -1.66 -21.21
N VAL A 48 17.97 -1.48 -22.53
CA VAL A 48 17.16 -2.18 -23.54
C VAL A 48 17.76 -3.54 -23.85
N LEU A 49 19.05 -3.57 -24.15
CA LEU A 49 19.81 -4.77 -24.45
C LEU A 49 21.19 -4.64 -23.76
N PRO A 50 21.72 -5.69 -23.10
CA PRO A 50 23.07 -5.65 -22.54
C PRO A 50 24.09 -5.32 -23.61
N TYR A 51 25.05 -4.45 -23.28
CA TYR A 51 26.08 -3.99 -24.21
C TYR A 51 26.86 -5.16 -24.84
N ASP A 52 27.34 -6.10 -24.02
CA ASP A 52 28.09 -7.26 -24.48
C ASP A 52 27.29 -8.15 -25.44
N THR A 53 25.98 -8.25 -25.22
CA THR A 53 25.07 -8.96 -26.13
C THR A 53 24.93 -8.22 -27.45
N PHE A 54 24.81 -6.89 -27.42
CA PHE A 54 24.64 -6.06 -28.59
C PHE A 54 25.89 -6.05 -29.48
N ILE A 55 27.09 -5.90 -28.88
CA ILE A 55 28.35 -5.78 -29.63
C ILE A 55 28.90 -7.11 -30.12
N ASN A 56 28.44 -8.23 -29.57
CA ASN A 56 28.91 -9.54 -30.01
C ASN A 56 28.39 -9.83 -31.44
N PRO A 57 29.28 -9.96 -32.45
CA PRO A 57 28.88 -10.19 -33.83
C PRO A 57 28.05 -11.47 -34.02
N GLU A 58 28.26 -12.46 -33.16
CA GLU A 58 27.51 -13.73 -33.21
C GLU A 58 26.02 -13.55 -32.94
N ASN A 59 25.62 -12.47 -32.26
CA ASN A 59 24.25 -12.20 -31.90
C ASN A 59 23.47 -11.49 -33.01
N GLY A 60 24.12 -10.88 -34.00
CA GLY A 60 23.46 -10.39 -35.22
C GLY A 60 22.70 -9.06 -35.10
N TYR A 61 22.99 -8.25 -34.08
CA TYR A 61 22.41 -6.90 -33.89
C TYR A 61 23.17 -5.79 -34.62
N ILE A 62 24.45 -6.01 -34.94
CA ILE A 62 25.28 -5.11 -35.74
C ILE A 62 25.48 -5.75 -37.11
N PHE A 63 25.20 -4.99 -38.17
CA PHE A 63 25.27 -5.42 -39.56
C PHE A 63 26.68 -5.27 -40.12
N GLU A 64 26.91 -5.83 -41.30
CA GLU A 64 28.12 -5.56 -42.09
C GLU A 64 28.23 -4.04 -42.32
N GLY A 65 29.37 -3.45 -41.96
CA GLY A 65 29.57 -2.00 -41.99
C GLY A 65 29.33 -1.28 -40.66
N GLY A 66 28.93 -1.99 -39.59
CA GLY A 66 28.77 -1.41 -38.26
C GLY A 66 27.42 -0.74 -38.01
N GLU A 67 26.48 -0.90 -38.93
CA GLU A 67 25.12 -0.35 -38.83
C GLU A 67 24.25 -1.18 -37.89
N CYS A 68 23.23 -0.57 -37.29
CA CYS A 68 22.22 -1.26 -36.51
C CYS A 68 20.87 -0.55 -36.69
N GLU A 69 19.78 -1.27 -36.45
CA GLU A 69 18.43 -0.71 -36.56
C GLU A 69 17.69 -0.80 -35.24
N PHE A 70 17.12 0.32 -34.84
CA PHE A 70 16.32 0.48 -33.63
C PHE A 70 15.07 1.28 -33.94
N GLY A 71 14.07 1.16 -33.09
CA GLY A 71 12.96 2.09 -33.10
C GLY A 71 12.11 2.00 -31.86
N VAL A 72 11.01 2.75 -31.90
CA VAL A 72 10.09 2.92 -30.79
C VAL A 72 8.66 2.99 -31.30
N ASP A 73 7.79 2.21 -30.69
CA ASP A 73 6.34 2.36 -30.79
C ASP A 73 5.87 3.22 -29.61
N VAL A 74 5.13 4.27 -29.94
CA VAL A 74 4.51 5.18 -28.97
C VAL A 74 3.01 5.05 -29.09
N LEU A 75 2.38 4.38 -28.13
CA LEU A 75 0.93 4.28 -28.06
C LEU A 75 0.41 5.31 -27.07
N VAL A 76 -0.24 6.37 -27.58
CA VAL A 76 -0.88 7.37 -26.72
C VAL A 76 -2.07 6.73 -26.03
N ALA A 77 -1.96 6.56 -24.72
CA ALA A 77 -3.06 6.06 -23.90
C ALA A 77 -4.12 7.16 -23.80
N PRO A 78 -5.42 6.82 -23.81
CA PRO A 78 -6.46 7.77 -23.44
C PRO A 78 -6.11 8.34 -22.05
N PRO A 79 -6.42 9.62 -21.78
CA PRO A 79 -6.23 10.17 -20.44
C PRO A 79 -6.95 9.24 -19.46
N LEU A 80 -6.23 8.67 -18.48
CA LEU A 80 -6.90 7.79 -17.52
C LEU A 80 -8.03 8.59 -16.88
N THR A 81 -9.20 7.96 -16.82
CA THR A 81 -10.45 8.56 -16.36
C THR A 81 -10.44 8.87 -14.86
N SER A 82 -9.42 8.42 -14.13
CA SER A 82 -9.16 8.76 -12.74
C SER A 82 -7.68 8.57 -12.40
N TRP A 83 -7.06 9.56 -11.74
CA TRP A 83 -5.79 9.38 -11.04
C TRP A 83 -5.99 9.35 -9.54
N GLU A 84 -5.16 8.54 -8.88
CA GLU A 84 -4.94 8.57 -7.45
C GLU A 84 -3.65 9.35 -7.18
N ILE A 85 -3.78 10.53 -6.58
CA ILE A 85 -2.62 11.18 -5.97
C ILE A 85 -2.52 10.65 -4.55
N LEU A 86 -1.50 9.84 -4.30
CA LEU A 86 -1.12 9.45 -2.94
C LEU A 86 -0.36 10.63 -2.33
N SER A 87 -1.03 11.38 -1.47
CA SER A 87 -0.36 12.32 -0.57
C SER A 87 -0.15 11.66 0.77
N PHE A 88 1.05 11.78 1.30
CA PHE A 88 1.31 11.49 2.71
C PHE A 88 1.10 12.79 3.47
N ASP A 89 0.42 12.72 4.62
CA ASP A 89 0.24 13.91 5.46
C ASP A 89 1.62 14.35 5.98
N ASP A 90 2.18 15.43 5.40
CA ASP A 90 3.48 16.02 5.80
C ASP A 90 3.43 16.71 7.18
N LYS A 91 2.24 16.80 7.80
CA LYS A 91 2.08 17.38 9.14
C LYS A 91 2.21 16.29 10.20
N LEU A 92 3.19 16.47 11.08
CA LEU A 92 3.53 15.76 12.32
C LEU A 92 2.41 15.55 13.36
N SER A 93 1.14 15.69 12.99
CA SER A 93 0.06 15.07 13.74
C SER A 93 0.17 13.59 13.44
N HIS A 94 0.71 12.79 14.35
CA HIS A 94 0.56 11.34 14.34
C HIS A 94 -0.80 11.06 14.94
N PRO A 95 -1.91 11.03 14.16
CA PRO A 95 -3.24 10.81 14.69
C PRO A 95 -3.26 9.52 15.52
N LYS A 96 -3.67 9.69 16.78
CA LYS A 96 -3.87 8.60 17.72
C LYS A 96 -5.36 8.37 17.91
N PHE A 97 -5.73 7.10 17.93
CA PHE A 97 -7.04 6.67 18.36
C PHE A 97 -6.87 5.71 19.52
N SER A 98 -7.58 5.96 20.61
CA SER A 98 -7.57 5.12 21.80
C SER A 98 -8.96 4.58 22.05
N TRP A 99 -9.01 3.29 22.38
CA TRP A 99 -10.24 2.56 22.66
C TRP A 99 -10.08 1.79 23.97
N THR A 100 -10.95 2.11 24.92
CA THR A 100 -11.03 1.42 26.21
C THR A 100 -12.19 0.43 26.20
N VAL A 101 -11.87 -0.84 26.45
CA VAL A 101 -12.83 -1.94 26.60
C VAL A 101 -13.02 -2.20 28.09
N LYS A 102 -14.21 -1.89 28.60
CA LYS A 102 -14.55 -2.07 30.03
C LYS A 102 -14.99 -3.49 30.32
N ASN A 103 -14.84 -3.92 31.58
CA ASN A 103 -15.24 -5.25 32.06
C ASN A 103 -14.68 -6.36 31.18
N PHE A 104 -13.38 -6.29 30.87
CA PHE A 104 -12.70 -7.17 29.93
C PHE A 104 -12.85 -8.66 30.31
N SER A 105 -12.82 -8.96 31.61
CA SER A 105 -12.93 -10.32 32.13
C SER A 105 -14.32 -10.92 31.92
N ASP A 106 -15.36 -10.09 31.77
CA ASP A 106 -16.75 -10.50 31.57
C ASP A 106 -17.16 -10.58 30.09
N LEU A 107 -16.24 -10.30 29.16
CA LEU A 107 -16.52 -10.33 27.73
C LEU A 107 -16.91 -11.75 27.26
N LYS A 108 -18.09 -11.85 26.65
CA LYS A 108 -18.69 -13.11 26.20
C LYS A 108 -18.53 -13.35 24.71
N GLU A 109 -18.65 -12.29 23.92
CA GLU A 109 -18.61 -12.35 22.47
C GLU A 109 -17.21 -12.69 21.95
N ASP A 110 -17.16 -13.27 20.77
CA ASP A 110 -15.89 -13.61 20.12
C ASP A 110 -15.18 -12.37 19.57
N VAL A 111 -15.93 -11.32 19.24
CA VAL A 111 -15.41 -10.08 18.66
C VAL A 111 -16.09 -8.85 19.23
N TYR A 112 -15.28 -7.84 19.52
CA TYR A 112 -15.72 -6.50 19.89
C TYR A 112 -15.17 -5.50 18.89
N THR A 113 -15.98 -4.51 18.52
CA THR A 113 -15.60 -3.48 17.52
C THR A 113 -15.60 -2.10 18.18
N SER A 114 -14.57 -1.30 17.90
CA SER A 114 -14.48 0.07 18.38
C SER A 114 -15.46 1.00 17.67
N ASN A 115 -15.57 2.24 18.17
CA ASN A 115 -16.12 3.33 17.37
C ASN A 115 -15.27 3.54 16.10
N LYS A 116 -15.90 4.09 15.06
CA LYS A 116 -15.20 4.52 13.84
C LYS A 116 -14.29 5.71 14.14
N PHE A 117 -13.15 5.74 13.48
CA PHE A 117 -12.23 6.88 13.52
C PHE A 117 -11.69 7.18 12.12
N SER A 118 -11.50 8.48 11.83
CA SER A 118 -11.05 8.93 10.52
C SER A 118 -9.54 9.12 10.49
N MET A 119 -8.88 8.56 9.46
CA MET A 119 -7.44 8.66 9.29
C MET A 119 -7.04 8.41 7.83
N GLY A 120 -6.24 9.32 7.27
CA GLY A 120 -5.84 9.26 5.85
C GLY A 120 -7.02 9.38 4.88
N GLY A 121 -8.06 10.13 5.27
CA GLY A 121 -9.28 10.30 4.49
C GLY A 121 -10.20 9.08 4.44
N LYS A 122 -10.00 8.10 5.33
CA LYS A 122 -10.79 6.87 5.43
C LYS A 122 -11.28 6.62 6.84
N GLU A 123 -12.44 5.99 6.98
CA GLU A 123 -12.92 5.50 8.26
C GLU A 123 -12.38 4.09 8.59
N TRP A 124 -11.93 3.91 9.82
CA TRP A 124 -11.38 2.66 10.34
C TRP A 124 -12.08 2.25 11.62
N VAL A 125 -12.01 0.95 11.93
CA VAL A 125 -12.41 0.39 13.23
C VAL A 125 -11.34 -0.60 13.72
N LEU A 126 -11.20 -0.72 15.03
CA LEU A 126 -10.46 -1.82 15.65
C LEU A 126 -11.42 -2.95 15.98
N LYS A 127 -11.01 -4.18 15.70
CA LYS A 127 -11.67 -5.42 16.13
C LYS A 127 -10.76 -6.15 17.10
N LEU A 128 -11.30 -6.43 18.28
CA LEU A 128 -10.64 -7.14 19.36
C LEU A 128 -11.30 -8.50 19.54
N TYR A 129 -10.48 -9.55 19.56
CA TYR A 129 -10.91 -10.92 19.81
C TYR A 129 -10.33 -11.36 21.15
N PRO A 130 -11.11 -11.27 22.26
CA PRO A 130 -10.58 -11.46 23.61
C PRO A 130 -10.18 -12.91 23.89
N LYS A 131 -10.61 -13.85 23.03
CA LYS A 131 -10.32 -15.29 23.10
C LYS A 131 -9.52 -15.80 21.87
N GLY A 132 -9.01 -14.90 21.04
CA GLY A 132 -8.30 -15.25 19.80
C GLY A 132 -9.20 -15.30 18.56
N TYR A 133 -8.62 -15.14 17.36
CA TYR A 133 -9.35 -15.10 16.07
C TYR A 133 -9.41 -16.44 15.32
N SER A 134 -8.28 -17.14 15.13
CA SER A 134 -8.21 -18.31 14.21
C SER A 134 -7.42 -19.53 14.73
N ILE A 135 -6.75 -19.42 15.87
CA ILE A 135 -5.89 -20.48 16.41
C ILE A 135 -6.63 -21.19 17.54
N ALA A 136 -6.59 -22.53 17.54
CA ALA A 136 -7.25 -23.39 18.53
C ALA A 136 -6.83 -23.12 20.00
N ASP A 137 -5.69 -22.44 20.20
CA ASP A 137 -5.23 -21.98 21.51
C ASP A 137 -5.79 -20.58 21.82
N CYS A 138 -6.93 -20.55 22.51
CA CYS A 138 -7.60 -19.34 23.02
C CYS A 138 -6.81 -18.62 24.14
N LYS A 139 -5.49 -18.56 24.04
CA LYS A 139 -4.55 -18.06 25.05
C LYS A 139 -4.02 -16.67 24.74
N TYR A 140 -4.37 -16.12 23.58
CA TYR A 140 -3.87 -14.84 23.11
C TYR A 140 -5.02 -13.89 22.76
N LEU A 141 -4.80 -12.62 23.04
CA LEU A 141 -5.58 -11.53 22.48
C LEU A 141 -5.22 -11.38 21.00
N SER A 142 -6.23 -11.34 20.12
CA SER A 142 -6.03 -10.89 18.74
C SER A 142 -6.58 -9.49 18.53
N LEU A 143 -5.86 -8.68 17.74
CA LEU A 143 -6.22 -7.30 17.42
C LEU A 143 -6.08 -7.06 15.93
N TYR A 144 -7.12 -6.51 15.32
CA TYR A 144 -7.16 -6.18 13.90
C TYR A 144 -7.68 -4.77 13.68
N LEU A 145 -7.08 -4.10 12.71
CA LEU A 145 -7.56 -2.89 12.10
C LEU A 145 -8.33 -3.24 10.82
N HIS A 146 -9.55 -2.75 10.72
CA HIS A 146 -10.41 -2.91 9.55
C HIS A 146 -10.77 -1.55 8.96
N LEU A 147 -10.93 -1.49 7.63
CA LEU A 147 -11.73 -0.42 7.04
C LEU A 147 -13.16 -0.53 7.59
N ALA A 148 -13.76 0.61 7.92
CA ALA A 148 -15.15 0.63 8.33
C ALA A 148 -16.04 0.12 7.19
N ASP A 149 -17.17 -0.51 7.51
CA ASP A 149 -18.07 -1.07 6.49
C ASP A 149 -18.69 0.00 5.57
N SER A 150 -18.62 1.29 5.94
CA SER A 150 -18.97 2.44 5.09
C SER A 150 -17.97 2.70 3.96
N GLU A 151 -16.74 2.20 4.08
CA GLU A 151 -15.68 2.40 3.10
C GLU A 151 -15.69 1.26 2.07
N THR A 152 -15.77 1.62 0.80
CA THR A 152 -15.57 0.69 -0.31
C THR A 152 -14.36 1.15 -1.10
N LEU A 153 -13.35 0.29 -1.20
CA LEU A 153 -12.20 0.53 -2.08
C LEU A 153 -12.60 0.25 -3.52
N LYS A 154 -12.13 1.09 -4.45
CA LYS A 154 -12.23 0.78 -5.88
C LYS A 154 -11.29 -0.38 -6.23
N PRO A 155 -11.51 -1.09 -7.37
CA PRO A 155 -10.73 -2.27 -7.77
C PRO A 155 -9.20 -2.09 -7.82
N ASP A 156 -8.71 -0.85 -7.91
CA ASP A 156 -7.28 -0.53 -7.93
C ASP A 156 -6.81 0.37 -6.77
N GLU A 157 -7.73 0.79 -5.89
CA GLU A 157 -7.41 1.67 -4.77
C GLU A 157 -6.60 0.90 -3.72
N LYS A 158 -5.45 1.46 -3.36
CA LYS A 158 -4.56 0.89 -2.34
C LYS A 158 -4.23 1.94 -1.30
N ILE A 159 -4.34 1.56 -0.03
CA ILE A 159 -3.99 2.44 1.08
C ILE A 159 -2.68 1.95 1.70
N PHE A 160 -1.61 2.71 1.57
CA PHE A 160 -0.41 2.48 2.35
C PHE A 160 -0.60 2.98 3.77
N LYS A 161 -0.21 2.17 4.74
CA LYS A 161 -0.20 2.56 6.14
C LYS A 161 1.02 2.04 6.87
N GLN A 162 1.55 2.88 7.74
CA GLN A 162 2.60 2.58 8.69
C GLN A 162 2.22 3.14 10.05
N GLY A 163 2.33 2.33 11.09
CA GLY A 163 1.95 2.74 12.43
C GLY A 163 2.21 1.69 13.48
N HIS A 164 1.80 2.03 14.69
CA HIS A 164 1.96 1.26 15.90
C HIS A 164 0.59 0.98 16.50
N VAL A 165 0.37 -0.28 16.89
CA VAL A 165 -0.77 -0.66 17.73
C VAL A 165 -0.21 -1.02 19.09
N ARG A 166 -0.84 -0.52 20.15
CA ARG A 166 -0.39 -0.67 21.53
C ARG A 166 -1.51 -1.19 22.41
N VAL A 167 -1.17 -2.06 23.35
CA VAL A 167 -1.94 -2.26 24.57
C VAL A 167 -1.25 -1.44 25.66
N LEU A 168 -1.98 -0.49 26.23
CA LEU A 168 -1.45 0.42 27.22
C LEU A 168 -1.37 -0.26 28.59
N ASP A 169 -0.27 -0.02 29.27
CA ASP A 169 -0.10 -0.36 30.68
C ASP A 169 -0.76 0.75 31.50
N PRO A 170 -1.76 0.44 32.34
CA PRO A 170 -2.45 1.43 33.17
C PRO A 170 -1.51 2.20 34.12
N LEU A 171 -0.36 1.63 34.49
CA LEU A 171 0.65 2.27 35.33
C LEU A 171 1.66 3.09 34.52
N GLY A 172 1.56 3.08 33.19
CA GLY A 172 2.44 3.83 32.29
C GLY A 172 3.90 3.33 32.25
N SER A 173 4.17 2.14 32.82
CA SER A 173 5.54 1.65 33.01
C SER A 173 6.10 1.00 31.74
N SER A 174 5.28 0.21 31.03
CA SER A 174 5.67 -0.41 29.75
C SER A 174 4.48 -0.88 28.91
N HIS A 175 4.22 -0.21 27.79
CA HIS A 175 3.21 -0.63 26.81
C HIS A 175 3.70 -1.80 25.96
N VAL A 176 2.80 -2.71 25.57
CA VAL A 176 3.11 -3.67 24.50
C VAL A 176 2.78 -3.03 23.17
N GLU A 177 3.77 -2.92 22.31
CA GLU A 177 3.66 -2.29 21.01
C GLU A 177 4.00 -3.29 19.89
N LYS A 178 3.24 -3.23 18.80
CA LYS A 178 3.61 -3.87 17.53
C LYS A 178 3.50 -2.87 16.39
N GLN A 179 4.56 -2.82 15.56
CA GLN A 179 4.60 -1.99 14.38
C GLN A 179 4.15 -2.76 13.14
N SER A 180 3.60 -2.04 12.17
CA SER A 180 3.42 -2.55 10.81
C SER A 180 3.60 -1.49 9.75
N SER A 181 3.95 -1.95 8.56
CA SER A 181 4.03 -1.18 7.33
C SER A 181 3.52 -2.06 6.20
N ARG A 182 2.27 -1.85 5.77
CA ARG A 182 1.60 -2.71 4.79
C ARG A 182 0.65 -1.92 3.89
N TRP A 183 0.47 -2.42 2.68
CA TRP A 183 -0.57 -1.95 1.76
C TRP A 183 -1.89 -2.66 2.05
N HIS A 184 -2.95 -1.88 2.12
CA HIS A 184 -4.33 -2.35 2.16
C HIS A 184 -4.88 -2.42 0.73
N LYS A 185 -5.58 -3.50 0.39
CA LYS A 185 -6.15 -3.75 -0.93
C LYS A 185 -7.56 -4.31 -0.75
N GLU A 186 -8.40 -4.24 -1.79
CA GLU A 186 -9.78 -4.73 -1.75
C GLU A 186 -9.90 -6.18 -1.22
N SER A 187 -9.00 -7.07 -1.65
CA SER A 187 -8.99 -8.49 -1.27
C SER A 187 -8.58 -8.75 0.19
N SER A 188 -8.13 -7.73 0.93
CA SER A 188 -7.65 -7.86 2.31
C SER A 188 -8.10 -6.66 3.14
N ARG A 189 -9.38 -6.70 3.55
CA ARG A 189 -10.06 -5.64 4.33
C ARG A 189 -9.64 -5.55 5.80
N ALA A 190 -8.80 -6.46 6.26
CA ALA A 190 -8.31 -6.51 7.64
C ALA A 190 -6.79 -6.59 7.67
N TRP A 191 -6.19 -6.07 8.73
CA TRP A 191 -4.80 -6.34 9.07
C TRP A 191 -4.66 -6.34 10.59
N GLY A 192 -3.94 -7.31 11.14
CA GLY A 192 -3.77 -7.44 12.57
C GLY A 192 -2.82 -8.57 12.96
N TRP A 193 -2.96 -9.03 14.20
CA TRP A 193 -2.17 -10.11 14.76
C TRP A 193 -3.08 -11.12 15.45
N ASP A 194 -3.02 -12.39 15.02
CA ASP A 194 -3.70 -13.49 15.70
C ASP A 194 -3.20 -13.65 17.15
N GLN A 195 -1.90 -13.42 17.38
CA GLN A 195 -1.28 -13.47 18.70
C GLN A 195 -0.68 -12.10 19.04
N PHE A 196 -1.50 -11.13 19.41
CA PHE A 196 -1.02 -9.81 19.80
C PHE A 196 -0.30 -9.86 21.16
N MET A 197 -0.96 -10.39 22.18
CA MET A 197 -0.47 -10.48 23.57
C MET A 197 -1.05 -11.74 24.23
N SER A 198 -0.31 -12.36 25.15
CA SER A 198 -0.85 -13.48 25.93
C SER A 198 -1.93 -12.99 26.91
N LEU A 199 -3.01 -13.75 27.08
CA LEU A 199 -4.06 -13.40 28.05
C LEU A 199 -3.57 -13.50 29.50
N ALA A 200 -2.55 -14.32 29.75
CA ALA A 200 -1.92 -14.43 31.07
C ALA A 200 -1.22 -13.11 31.46
N ASP A 201 -0.40 -12.56 30.56
CA ASP A 201 0.28 -11.28 30.80
C ASP A 201 -0.72 -10.12 30.84
N LEU A 202 -1.71 -10.15 29.93
CA LEU A 202 -2.78 -9.15 29.88
C LEU A 202 -3.49 -9.02 31.22
N ARG A 203 -3.97 -10.14 31.78
CA ARG A 203 -4.72 -10.16 33.05
C ARG A 203 -3.86 -9.78 34.25
N LYS A 204 -2.54 -10.01 34.17
CA LYS A 204 -1.61 -9.70 35.25
C LYS A 204 -1.25 -8.21 35.31
N THR A 205 -1.19 -7.53 34.16
CA THR A 205 -0.52 -6.23 34.08
C THR A 205 -1.29 -5.15 33.30
N TYR A 206 -2.13 -5.52 32.33
CA TYR A 206 -2.67 -4.57 31.34
C TYR A 206 -4.15 -4.23 31.54
N LEU A 207 -4.80 -4.82 32.54
CA LEU A 207 -6.13 -4.42 33.00
C LEU A 207 -5.98 -3.40 34.13
N ASP A 208 -6.74 -2.32 34.06
CA ASP A 208 -6.77 -1.32 35.12
C ASP A 208 -7.58 -1.81 36.34
N LYS A 209 -7.71 -0.94 37.34
CA LYS A 209 -8.43 -1.25 38.59
C LYS A 209 -9.93 -1.48 38.38
N GLU A 210 -10.47 -1.07 37.23
CA GLU A 210 -11.87 -1.23 36.83
C GLU A 210 -12.04 -2.36 35.80
N ASP A 211 -11.04 -3.27 35.67
CA ASP A 211 -11.05 -4.36 34.70
C ASP A 211 -11.15 -3.87 33.24
N ALA A 212 -10.63 -2.66 32.95
CA ALA A 212 -10.63 -2.11 31.61
C ALA A 212 -9.28 -2.26 30.90
N LEU A 213 -9.35 -2.57 29.61
CA LEU A 213 -8.20 -2.67 28.71
C LEU A 213 -8.19 -1.47 27.76
N THR A 214 -7.07 -0.75 27.66
CA THR A 214 -6.93 0.33 26.67
C THR A 214 -6.00 -0.08 25.53
N VAL A 215 -6.53 0.02 24.30
CA VAL A 215 -5.79 -0.17 23.06
C VAL A 215 -5.61 1.17 22.37
N GLU A 216 -4.40 1.47 21.90
CA GLU A 216 -4.09 2.66 21.14
C GLU A 216 -3.57 2.28 19.75
N ILE A 217 -3.96 3.02 18.73
CA ILE A 217 -3.33 2.98 17.41
C ILE A 217 -2.82 4.36 17.05
N GLU A 218 -1.58 4.41 16.57
CA GLU A 218 -0.92 5.62 16.09
C GLU A 218 -0.42 5.36 14.67
N PHE A 219 -0.87 6.16 13.71
CA PHE A 219 -0.31 6.10 12.36
C PHE A 219 0.84 7.08 12.25
N LYS A 220 1.98 6.58 11.77
CA LYS A 220 3.11 7.39 11.33
C LYS A 220 2.90 7.90 9.92
N VAL A 221 2.36 7.03 9.07
CA VAL A 221 2.08 7.34 7.68
C VAL A 221 0.77 6.67 7.30
N VAL A 222 -0.12 7.40 6.66
CA VAL A 222 -1.28 6.85 5.98
C VAL A 222 -1.41 7.60 4.66
N SER A 223 -1.50 6.87 3.55
CA SER A 223 -1.73 7.51 2.26
C SER A 223 -3.17 7.99 2.19
N ALA A 224 -3.36 9.26 1.87
CA ALA A 224 -4.65 9.76 1.45
C ALA A 224 -4.73 9.67 -0.08
N THR A 225 -5.78 9.02 -0.58
CA THR A 225 -6.05 8.95 -2.01
C THR A 225 -6.99 10.10 -2.39
N LYS A 226 -6.50 11.05 -3.18
CA LYS A 226 -7.33 12.08 -3.79
C LYS A 226 -7.61 11.71 -5.24
N TYR A 227 -8.90 11.66 -5.57
CA TYR A 227 -9.37 11.54 -6.94
C TYR A 227 -9.68 12.94 -7.46
N SER A 228 -8.92 13.39 -8.44
CA SER A 228 -9.26 14.61 -9.19
C SER A 228 -10.02 14.20 -10.45
N PRO A 229 -11.27 14.66 -10.65
CA PRO A 229 -11.87 14.64 -11.98
C PRO A 229 -11.10 15.61 -12.89
N ILE A 230 -11.07 15.31 -14.18
CA ILE A 230 -10.54 16.23 -15.21
C ILE A 230 -11.48 17.42 -15.35
#